data_AF-A0AAQ4EC64-F1
#
_entry.id   AF-A0AAQ4EC64-F1
#
_cell.length_a   1.000
_cell.length_b   1.000
_cell.length_c   1.000
_cell.angle_alpha   90.00
_cell.angle_beta   90.00
_cell.angle_gamma   90.00
#
_symmetry.space_group_name_H-M   'P 1'
#
loop_
_entity.id
_entity.type
_entity.pdbx_description
1 polymer ?
#
loop_
_entity_poly.entity_id
_entity_poly.type
_entity_poly.pdbx_seq_one_letter_code
_entity_poly.pdbx_strand_id
1 'polypeptide(L)'
;MMALALRRETIEKFQKEFEKDPKNRLAQNVCTKIDLKDLCQKRASAHLNHVVSHKVDVEGRPPTNQKVTGQCWLFACLNAIRVPVMRHLQLEELEFSTAYLFFWDKIERSNYFLNNVVEMWRRGEPVEGRLFSFLLREPLEDGGQWHMVHNLVAKHGLVPKQCYPESASSEASRRFSQLLTSK
;
A
#
# COMPACT_ATOMS: atom_id res chain seq x y z
N MET A 1 -35.69 -28.97 -9.38
CA MET A 1 -34.35 -28.66 -8.86
C MET A 1 -34.56 -27.72 -7.67
N MET A 2 -34.63 -28.24 -6.43
CA MET A 2 -34.87 -27.42 -5.24
C MET A 2 -33.64 -26.56 -4.95
N ALA A 3 -33.86 -25.27 -4.74
CA ALA A 3 -32.85 -24.22 -4.71
C ALA A 3 -31.76 -24.41 -3.63
N LEU A 4 -30.54 -23.99 -3.99
CA LEU A 4 -29.34 -23.76 -3.18
C LEU A 4 -29.53 -22.69 -2.07
N ALA A 5 -30.74 -22.51 -1.54
CA ALA A 5 -31.03 -21.49 -0.53
C ALA A 5 -30.84 -22.06 0.89
N LEU A 6 -30.29 -21.24 1.79
CA LEU A 6 -30.20 -21.57 3.21
C LEU A 6 -31.61 -21.75 3.78
N ARG A 7 -31.91 -22.96 4.27
CA ARG A 7 -33.20 -23.31 4.86
C ARG A 7 -33.30 -22.79 6.30
N ARG A 8 -34.48 -22.31 6.68
CA ARG A 8 -34.75 -21.76 8.02
C ARG A 8 -34.45 -22.78 9.12
N GLU A 9 -34.81 -24.04 8.93
CA GLU A 9 -34.56 -25.11 9.90
C GLU A 9 -33.06 -25.33 10.12
N THR A 10 -32.25 -25.13 9.06
CA THR A 10 -30.79 -25.25 9.14
C THR A 10 -30.18 -24.09 9.92
N ILE A 11 -30.66 -22.86 9.70
CA ILE A 11 -30.23 -21.66 10.43
C ILE A 11 -30.58 -21.79 11.92
N GLU A 12 -31.82 -22.18 12.24
CA GLU A 12 -32.27 -22.37 13.63
C GLU A 12 -31.47 -23.45 14.35
N LYS A 13 -31.11 -24.53 13.65
CA LYS A 13 -30.21 -25.56 14.19
C LYS A 13 -28.83 -24.98 14.50
N PHE A 14 -28.21 -24.27 13.57
CA PHE A 14 -26.89 -23.67 13.78
C PHE A 14 -26.89 -22.62 14.89
N GLN A 15 -27.94 -21.80 15.00
CA GLN A 15 -28.06 -20.84 16.10
C GLN A 15 -28.12 -21.54 17.46
N LYS A 16 -28.93 -22.60 17.59
CA LYS A 16 -29.01 -23.39 18.84
C LYS A 16 -27.67 -24.06 19.18
N GLU A 17 -26.98 -24.62 18.19
CA GLU A 17 -25.65 -25.21 18.40
C GLU A 17 -24.61 -24.16 18.80
N PHE A 18 -24.67 -22.96 18.19
CA PHE A 18 -23.79 -21.84 18.52
C PHE A 18 -24.01 -21.35 19.95
N GLU A 19 -25.27 -21.09 20.35
CA GLU A 19 -25.62 -20.57 21.68
C GLU A 19 -25.34 -21.57 22.81
N LYS A 20 -25.32 -22.87 22.50
CA LYS A 20 -25.01 -23.93 23.46
C LYS A 20 -23.57 -23.86 23.98
N ASP A 21 -22.61 -23.40 23.16
CA ASP A 21 -21.22 -23.27 23.59
C ASP A 21 -20.98 -21.93 24.33
N PRO A 22 -20.58 -21.94 25.61
CA PRO A 22 -20.23 -20.72 26.32
C PRO A 22 -19.10 -19.91 25.66
N LYS A 23 -18.17 -20.56 24.94
CA LYS A 23 -17.09 -19.86 24.23
C LYS A 23 -17.60 -19.03 23.07
N ASN A 24 -18.59 -19.55 22.34
CA ASN A 24 -19.23 -18.82 21.24
C ASN A 24 -19.98 -17.59 21.74
N ARG A 25 -20.71 -17.71 22.85
CA ARG A 25 -21.38 -16.57 23.50
C ARG A 25 -20.38 -15.53 24.02
N LEU A 26 -19.28 -15.98 24.63
CA LEU A 26 -18.19 -15.09 25.03
C LEU A 26 -17.64 -14.33 23.82
N ALA A 27 -17.26 -15.03 22.74
CA ALA A 27 -16.74 -14.45 21.51
C ALA A 27 -17.73 -13.45 20.88
N GLN A 28 -19.01 -13.78 20.80
CA GLN A 28 -20.05 -12.88 20.28
C GLN A 28 -20.14 -11.57 21.07
N ASN A 29 -20.13 -11.65 22.41
CA ASN A 29 -20.21 -10.47 23.27
C ASN A 29 -19.02 -9.52 23.09
N VAL A 30 -17.82 -10.07 22.89
CA VAL A 30 -16.60 -9.27 22.75
C VAL A 30 -16.40 -8.77 21.31
N CYS A 31 -16.66 -9.60 20.29
CA CYS A 31 -16.56 -9.23 18.87
C CYS A 31 -17.54 -8.12 18.47
N THR A 32 -18.66 -7.95 19.19
CA THR A 32 -19.64 -6.90 18.92
C THR A 32 -19.32 -5.56 19.60
N LYS A 33 -18.26 -5.50 20.40
CA LYS A 33 -17.89 -4.32 21.20
C LYS A 33 -16.47 -3.83 20.95
N ILE A 34 -15.55 -4.72 20.57
CA ILE A 34 -14.12 -4.43 20.43
C ILE A 34 -13.69 -4.76 19.00
N ASP A 35 -12.72 -4.02 18.48
CA ASP A 35 -12.11 -4.34 17.19
C ASP A 35 -11.52 -5.77 17.19
N LEU A 36 -11.72 -6.49 16.09
CA LEU A 36 -11.31 -7.89 15.99
C LEU A 36 -9.79 -8.07 16.14
N LYS A 37 -8.99 -7.10 15.70
CA LYS A 37 -7.52 -7.17 15.79
C LYS A 37 -7.06 -7.13 17.24
N ASP A 38 -7.63 -6.23 18.03
CA ASP A 38 -7.31 -6.08 19.44
C ASP A 38 -7.79 -7.29 20.24
N LEU A 39 -8.99 -7.78 19.91
CA LEU A 39 -9.58 -8.95 20.54
C LEU A 39 -8.77 -10.23 20.31
N CYS A 40 -8.32 -10.46 19.07
CA CYS A 40 -7.60 -11.68 18.70
C CYS A 40 -6.11 -11.65 19.11
N GLN A 41 -5.62 -10.56 19.71
CA GLN A 41 -4.23 -10.46 20.12
C GLN A 41 -3.93 -11.40 21.30
N LYS A 42 -3.14 -12.44 21.05
CA LYS A 42 -2.69 -13.35 22.10
C LYS A 42 -1.68 -12.64 23.00
N ARG A 43 -2.03 -12.44 24.28
CA ARG A 43 -1.15 -11.79 25.28
C ARG A 43 0.25 -12.41 25.37
N ALA A 44 0.38 -13.72 25.22
CA ALA A 44 1.69 -14.39 25.23
C ALA A 44 2.61 -13.90 24.10
N SER A 45 2.05 -13.58 22.93
CA SER A 45 2.78 -13.04 21.77
C SER A 45 3.11 -11.55 21.89
N ALA A 46 2.67 -10.87 22.96
CA ALA A 46 3.00 -9.47 23.20
C ALA A 46 4.44 -9.26 23.73
N HIS A 47 5.12 -10.31 24.16
CA HIS A 47 6.50 -10.26 24.68
C HIS A 47 7.52 -10.49 23.57
N LEU A 48 7.47 -9.70 22.51
CA LEU A 48 8.47 -9.76 21.44
C LEU A 48 9.73 -9.00 21.87
N ASN A 49 10.89 -9.64 21.74
CA ASN A 49 12.18 -9.01 21.95
C ASN A 49 12.69 -8.41 20.62
N HIS A 50 12.92 -7.10 20.59
CA HIS A 50 13.45 -6.39 19.42
C HIS A 50 14.98 -6.28 19.42
N VAL A 51 15.68 -7.04 20.28
CA VAL A 51 17.14 -7.15 20.27
C VAL A 51 17.58 -8.16 19.20
N VAL A 52 18.43 -7.70 18.28
CA VAL A 52 19.03 -8.50 17.21
C VAL A 52 20.56 -8.45 17.31
N SER A 53 21.22 -9.57 17.01
CA SER A 53 22.68 -9.71 17.15
C SER A 53 23.48 -9.01 16.04
N HIS A 54 22.93 -8.93 14.83
CA HIS A 54 23.56 -8.30 13.68
C HIS A 54 22.74 -7.09 13.24
N LYS A 55 23.36 -5.91 13.21
CA LYS A 55 22.74 -4.65 12.83
C LYS A 55 23.56 -3.97 11.74
N VAL A 56 22.90 -3.10 10.98
CA VAL A 56 23.61 -2.12 10.15
C VAL A 56 24.28 -1.08 11.05
N ASP A 57 25.46 -0.59 10.65
CA ASP A 57 26.23 0.38 11.46
C ASP A 57 25.49 1.71 11.64
N VAL A 58 24.74 2.13 10.62
CA VAL A 58 23.96 3.37 10.59
C VAL A 58 22.52 3.02 10.21
N GLU A 59 21.57 3.38 11.07
CA GLU A 59 20.15 3.32 10.75
C GLU A 59 19.69 4.66 10.15
N GLY A 60 18.77 4.61 9.21
CA GLY A 60 18.22 5.82 8.58
C GLY A 60 17.44 6.66 9.59
N ARG A 61 17.73 7.96 9.65
CA ARG A 61 17.04 8.94 10.51
C ARG A 61 16.65 10.20 9.72
N PRO A 62 15.51 10.83 10.05
CA PRO A 62 14.47 10.36 10.97
C PRO A 62 13.63 9.19 10.41
N PRO A 63 12.80 8.50 11.23
CA PRO A 63 11.77 7.60 10.72
C PRO A 63 10.84 8.31 9.75
N THR A 64 10.56 7.66 8.62
CA THR A 64 9.74 8.24 7.54
C THR A 64 8.28 7.83 7.66
N ASN A 65 7.35 8.64 7.15
CA ASN A 65 5.91 8.34 7.20
C ASN A 65 5.21 8.68 5.88
N GLN A 66 4.71 7.66 5.18
CA GLN A 66 3.99 7.81 3.90
C GLN A 66 2.53 8.31 4.03
N LYS A 67 2.03 8.42 5.26
CA LYS A 67 0.66 8.84 5.57
C LYS A 67 -0.38 7.96 4.85
N VAL A 68 -1.37 8.58 4.20
CA VAL A 68 -2.51 7.90 3.58
C VAL A 68 -2.27 7.76 2.08
N THR A 69 -1.13 7.16 1.73
CA THR A 69 -0.73 6.89 0.34
C THR A 69 -0.18 5.47 0.18
N GLY A 70 -0.10 5.00 -1.07
CA GLY A 70 0.48 3.69 -1.42
C GLY A 70 1.97 3.72 -1.76
N GLN A 71 2.72 4.71 -1.28
CA GLN A 71 4.12 4.97 -1.67
C GLN A 71 5.17 4.10 -0.94
N CYS A 72 4.76 3.01 -0.28
CA CYS A 72 5.64 2.18 0.56
C CYS A 72 6.91 1.72 -0.15
N TRP A 73 6.81 1.41 -1.45
CA TRP A 73 7.92 1.01 -2.31
C TRP A 73 8.96 2.11 -2.50
N LEU A 74 8.54 3.37 -2.69
CA LEU A 74 9.45 4.53 -2.75
C LEU A 74 10.11 4.76 -1.40
N PHE A 75 9.33 4.80 -0.31
CA PHE A 75 9.85 4.99 1.03
C PHE A 75 10.87 3.90 1.40
N ALA A 76 10.57 2.63 1.14
CA ALA A 76 11.49 1.52 1.41
C ALA A 76 12.81 1.66 0.63
N CYS A 77 12.74 1.99 -0.66
CA CYS A 77 13.95 2.15 -1.48
C CYS A 77 14.79 3.35 -1.04
N LEU A 78 14.17 4.51 -0.79
CA LEU A 78 14.89 5.70 -0.32
C LEU A 78 15.46 5.51 1.08
N ASN A 79 14.78 4.76 1.95
CA ASN A 79 15.30 4.37 3.26
C ASN A 79 16.55 3.49 3.16
N ALA A 80 16.64 2.62 2.16
CA ALA A 80 17.85 1.84 1.90
C ALA A 80 18.98 2.70 1.32
N ILE A 81 18.67 3.59 0.36
CA ILE A 81 19.66 4.44 -0.32
C ILE A 81 20.27 5.48 0.62
N ARG A 82 19.50 6.04 1.56
CA ARG A 82 20.01 7.10 2.46
C ARG A 82 21.10 6.61 3.43
N VAL A 83 21.09 5.33 3.82
CA VAL A 83 22.06 4.79 4.80
C VAL A 83 23.52 4.97 4.34
N PRO A 84 23.94 4.49 3.16
CA PRO A 84 25.32 4.71 2.68
C PRO A 84 25.63 6.20 2.43
N VAL A 85 24.65 7.00 2.01
CA VAL A 85 24.84 8.44 1.78
C VAL A 85 25.09 9.19 3.10
N MET A 86 24.29 8.91 4.12
CA MET A 86 24.49 9.45 5.47
C MET A 86 25.85 9.07 6.03
N ARG A 87 26.28 7.81 5.85
CA ARG A 87 27.61 7.35 6.27
C ARG A 87 28.73 8.09 5.54
N HIS A 88 28.61 8.25 4.22
CA HIS A 88 29.65 8.87 3.40
C HIS A 88 29.79 10.37 3.68
N LEU A 89 28.67 11.08 3.84
CA LEU A 89 28.62 12.52 4.07
C LEU A 89 28.62 12.90 5.57
N GLN A 90 28.70 11.91 6.47
CA GLN A 90 28.65 12.09 7.93
C GLN A 90 27.44 12.91 8.41
N LEU A 91 26.26 12.62 7.83
CA LEU A 91 25.01 13.29 8.17
C LEU A 91 24.28 12.57 9.31
N GLU A 92 23.80 13.33 10.30
CA GLU A 92 22.96 12.79 11.38
C GLU A 92 21.56 12.42 10.88
N GLU A 93 21.01 13.23 9.97
CA GLU A 93 19.67 13.05 9.41
C GLU A 93 19.67 13.29 7.90
N LEU A 94 18.94 12.44 7.18
CA LEU A 94 18.69 12.60 5.75
C LEU A 94 17.35 11.96 5.37
N GLU A 95 16.56 12.71 4.62
CA GLU A 95 15.44 12.18 3.85
C GLU A 95 15.59 12.65 2.40
N PHE A 96 15.45 11.73 1.46
CA PHE A 96 15.21 12.07 0.06
C PHE A 96 13.74 12.40 -0.13
N SER A 97 13.43 13.29 -1.06
CA SER A 97 12.04 13.67 -1.35
C SER A 97 11.30 12.52 -2.03
N THR A 98 10.41 11.89 -1.28
CA THR A 98 9.43 10.94 -1.81
C THR A 98 8.41 11.63 -2.71
N ALA A 99 7.93 12.82 -2.33
CA ALA A 99 7.04 13.63 -3.16
C ALA A 99 7.62 13.94 -4.55
N TYR A 100 8.93 14.16 -4.67
CA TYR A 100 9.59 14.42 -5.95
C TYR A 100 9.50 13.21 -6.90
N LEU A 101 9.86 12.02 -6.42
CA LEU A 101 9.75 10.80 -7.24
C LEU A 101 8.30 10.42 -7.49
N PHE A 102 7.40 10.65 -6.53
CA PHE A 102 5.97 10.40 -6.68
C PHE A 102 5.35 11.29 -7.76
N PHE A 103 5.75 12.55 -7.83
CA PHE A 103 5.34 13.46 -8.90
C PHE A 103 5.73 12.92 -10.28
N TRP A 104 7.00 12.52 -10.45
CA TRP A 104 7.46 11.95 -11.71
C TRP A 104 6.82 10.60 -12.03
N ASP A 105 6.61 9.73 -11.03
CA ASP A 105 5.88 8.46 -11.22
C ASP A 105 4.50 8.71 -11.83
N LYS A 106 3.74 9.67 -11.29
CA LYS A 106 2.39 9.98 -11.80
C LYS A 106 2.42 10.48 -13.24
N ILE A 107 3.41 11.27 -13.64
CA ILE A 107 3.56 11.73 -15.02
C ILE A 107 3.93 10.58 -15.95
N GLU A 108 4.98 9.83 -15.62
CA GLU A 108 5.49 8.74 -16.46
C GLU A 108 4.44 7.62 -16.59
N ARG A 109 3.72 7.32 -15.51
CA ARG A 109 2.64 6.32 -15.50
C ARG A 109 1.44 6.77 -16.32
N SER A 110 1.06 8.05 -16.28
CA SER A 110 0.00 8.59 -17.15
C SER A 110 0.38 8.44 -18.62
N ASN A 111 1.62 8.78 -18.97
CA ASN A 111 2.12 8.59 -20.34
C ASN A 111 2.17 7.10 -20.73
N TYR A 112 2.64 6.22 -19.84
CA TYR A 112 2.66 4.78 -20.07
C TYR A 112 1.25 4.21 -20.31
N PHE A 113 0.27 4.63 -19.50
CA PHE A 113 -1.13 4.27 -19.68
C PHE A 113 -1.67 4.67 -21.05
N LEU A 114 -1.45 5.90 -21.49
CA LEU A 114 -1.91 6.37 -22.82
C LEU A 114 -1.29 5.55 -23.96
N ASN A 115 0.00 5.20 -23.86
CA ASN A 115 0.65 4.34 -24.84
C ASN A 115 0.04 2.92 -24.86
N ASN A 116 -0.27 2.35 -23.70
CA ASN A 116 -0.95 1.05 -23.62
C ASN A 116 -2.35 1.10 -24.23
N VAL A 117 -3.11 2.17 -24.02
CA VAL A 117 -4.45 2.34 -24.64
C VAL A 117 -4.33 2.31 -26.17
N VAL A 118 -3.36 3.04 -26.74
CA VAL A 118 -3.09 3.02 -28.18
C VAL A 118 -2.67 1.63 -28.66
N GLU A 119 -1.86 0.91 -27.88
CA GLU A 119 -1.46 -0.47 -28.21
C GLU A 119 -2.66 -1.43 -28.20
N MET A 120 -3.51 -1.38 -27.17
CA MET A 120 -4.71 -2.22 -27.09
C MET A 120 -5.64 -1.98 -28.27
N TRP A 121 -5.83 -0.71 -28.64
CA TRP A 121 -6.61 -0.33 -29.81
C TRP A 121 -6.02 -0.89 -31.11
N ARG A 122 -4.69 -0.75 -31.33
CA ARG A 122 -4.01 -1.30 -32.52
C ARG A 122 -4.11 -2.82 -32.62
N ARG A 123 -4.17 -3.51 -31.48
CA ARG A 123 -4.34 -4.97 -31.39
C ARG A 123 -5.78 -5.42 -31.58
N GLY A 124 -6.75 -4.51 -31.62
CA GLY A 124 -8.17 -4.84 -31.71
C GLY A 124 -8.73 -5.47 -30.43
N GLU A 125 -8.13 -5.21 -29.27
CA GLU A 125 -8.63 -5.71 -27.99
C GLU A 125 -10.00 -5.06 -27.67
N PRO A 126 -11.03 -5.84 -27.33
CA PRO A 126 -12.33 -5.27 -26.97
C PRO A 126 -12.23 -4.52 -25.63
N VAL A 127 -12.93 -3.40 -25.52
CA VAL A 127 -12.91 -2.53 -24.32
C VAL A 127 -13.43 -3.26 -23.09
N GLU A 128 -14.48 -4.05 -23.28
CA GLU A 128 -15.09 -4.94 -22.28
C GLU A 128 -14.29 -6.24 -22.08
N GLY A 129 -13.20 -6.41 -22.84
CA GLY A 129 -12.27 -7.51 -22.68
C GLY A 129 -11.49 -7.40 -21.38
N ARG A 130 -11.09 -8.55 -20.84
CA ARG A 130 -10.38 -8.65 -19.54
C ARG A 130 -9.19 -7.70 -19.44
N LEU A 131 -8.37 -7.61 -20.49
CA LEU A 131 -7.13 -6.83 -20.48
C LEU A 131 -7.39 -5.33 -20.50
N PHE A 132 -8.24 -4.86 -21.42
CA PHE A 132 -8.54 -3.43 -21.53
C PHE A 132 -9.32 -2.94 -20.31
N SER A 133 -10.32 -3.69 -19.85
CA SER A 133 -11.03 -3.39 -18.61
C SER A 133 -10.13 -3.38 -17.37
N PHE A 134 -9.10 -4.23 -17.31
CA PHE A 134 -8.10 -4.19 -16.24
C PHE A 134 -7.27 -2.90 -16.28
N LEU A 135 -6.78 -2.51 -17.47
CA LEU A 135 -6.00 -1.28 -17.66
C LEU A 135 -6.78 -0.02 -17.23
N LEU A 136 -8.08 0.03 -17.52
CA LEU A 136 -8.95 1.16 -17.21
C LEU A 136 -9.35 1.25 -15.74
N ARG A 137 -9.17 0.19 -14.94
CA ARG A 137 -9.69 0.12 -13.57
C ARG A 137 -8.99 1.12 -12.63
N GLU A 138 -7.67 1.03 -12.55
CA GLU A 138 -6.84 1.82 -11.63
C GLU A 138 -5.50 2.18 -12.30
N PRO A 139 -5.50 2.95 -13.42
CA PRO A 139 -4.29 3.22 -14.20
C PRO A 139 -3.22 4.02 -13.44
N LEU A 140 -3.65 4.76 -12.42
CA LEU A 140 -2.82 5.68 -11.64
C LEU A 140 -2.80 5.32 -10.16
N GLU A 141 -2.69 4.03 -9.84
CA GLU A 141 -2.40 3.62 -8.47
C GLU A 141 -1.05 4.18 -7.97
N ASP A 142 -0.88 4.25 -6.65
CA ASP A 142 0.37 4.71 -6.04
C ASP A 142 1.44 3.61 -5.98
N GLY A 143 1.01 2.34 -6.06
CA GLY A 143 1.88 1.18 -5.95
C GLY A 143 2.88 1.07 -7.10
N GLY A 144 4.03 0.49 -6.82
CA GLY A 144 5.08 0.30 -7.82
C GLY A 144 6.04 -0.80 -7.42
N GLN A 145 7.02 -1.03 -8.30
CA GLN A 145 8.00 -2.09 -8.18
C GLN A 145 9.42 -1.52 -8.24
N TRP A 146 10.41 -2.30 -7.81
CA TRP A 146 11.83 -1.90 -7.78
C TRP A 146 12.32 -1.30 -9.10
N HIS A 147 12.03 -1.95 -10.24
CA HIS A 147 12.46 -1.48 -11.55
C HIS A 147 11.87 -0.09 -11.90
N MET A 148 10.71 0.26 -11.36
CA MET A 148 10.10 1.58 -11.56
C MET A 148 10.89 2.64 -10.79
N VAL A 149 11.34 2.34 -9.57
CA VAL A 149 12.20 3.25 -8.79
C VAL A 149 13.49 3.47 -9.55
N HIS A 150 14.11 2.40 -10.04
CA HIS A 150 15.32 2.49 -10.84
C HIS A 150 15.11 3.41 -12.06
N ASN A 151 14.02 3.24 -12.81
CA ASN A 151 13.74 4.08 -13.98
C ASN A 151 13.55 5.56 -13.60
N LEU A 152 12.84 5.83 -12.50
CA LEU A 152 12.64 7.19 -12.01
C LEU A 152 13.95 7.83 -11.56
N VAL A 153 14.75 7.12 -10.77
CA VAL A 153 16.04 7.61 -10.27
C VAL A 153 17.05 7.79 -11.39
N ALA A 154 17.11 6.88 -12.36
CA ALA A 154 18.01 6.97 -13.50
C ALA A 154 17.69 8.18 -14.40
N LYS A 155 16.41 8.53 -14.54
CA LYS A 155 15.95 9.62 -15.41
C LYS A 155 15.90 10.98 -14.69
N HIS A 156 15.43 11.01 -13.45
CA HIS A 156 15.12 12.24 -12.71
C HIS A 156 16.03 12.46 -11.50
N GLY A 157 16.85 11.48 -11.13
CA GLY A 157 17.75 11.59 -10.00
C GLY A 157 17.04 11.57 -8.64
N LEU A 158 17.74 12.08 -7.62
CA LEU A 158 17.25 12.20 -6.26
C LEU A 158 17.48 13.63 -5.76
N VAL A 159 16.56 14.12 -4.93
CA VAL A 159 16.69 15.42 -4.27
C VAL A 159 16.47 15.28 -2.76
N PRO A 160 17.16 16.06 -1.92
CA PRO A 160 16.84 16.13 -0.49
C PRO A 160 15.40 16.61 -0.28
N LYS A 161 14.72 16.07 0.75
CA LYS A 161 13.33 16.43 1.10
C LYS A 161 13.14 17.93 1.33
N GLN A 162 14.17 18.62 1.83
CA GLN A 162 14.15 20.07 2.04
C GLN A 162 14.00 20.87 0.74
N CYS A 163 14.48 20.34 -0.39
CA CYS A 163 14.37 21.00 -1.69
C CYS A 163 13.01 20.78 -2.35
N TYR A 164 12.29 19.71 -1.97
CA TYR A 164 10.96 19.39 -2.49
C TYR A 164 10.13 18.73 -1.37
N PRO A 165 9.40 19.53 -0.57
CA PRO A 165 8.67 19.04 0.58
C PRO A 165 7.40 18.28 0.18
N GLU A 166 6.83 17.58 1.15
CA GLU A 166 5.53 16.93 0.99
C GLU A 166 4.40 17.96 0.82
N SER A 167 3.34 17.54 0.14
CA SER A 167 2.12 18.31 -0.14
C SER A 167 0.90 17.56 0.37
N ALA A 168 -0.25 18.23 0.44
CA ALA A 168 -1.50 17.57 0.81
C ALA A 168 -1.83 16.35 -0.09
N SER A 169 -1.48 16.42 -1.38
CA SER A 169 -1.72 15.31 -2.31
C SER A 169 -0.69 14.19 -2.22
N SER A 170 0.54 14.47 -1.78
CA SER A 170 1.57 13.43 -1.58
C SER A 170 1.45 12.75 -0.21
N GLU A 171 0.69 13.31 0.74
CA GLU A 171 0.32 12.65 1.99
C GLU A 171 -1.09 12.02 1.97
N ALA A 172 -1.97 12.44 1.06
CA ALA A 172 -3.33 11.92 0.87
C ALA A 172 -3.75 11.92 -0.61
N SER A 173 -3.26 10.94 -1.36
CA SER A 173 -3.32 10.88 -2.83
C SER A 173 -4.69 10.53 -3.41
N ARG A 174 -5.60 9.93 -2.63
CA ARG A 174 -6.87 9.36 -3.14
C ARG A 174 -7.65 10.32 -4.05
N ARG A 175 -7.88 11.56 -3.63
CA ARG A 175 -8.66 12.54 -4.42
C ARG A 175 -7.93 12.95 -5.69
N PHE A 176 -6.61 13.10 -5.60
CA PHE A 176 -5.78 13.45 -6.75
C PHE A 176 -5.77 12.33 -7.79
N SER A 177 -5.55 11.07 -7.36
CA SER A 177 -5.59 9.91 -8.24
C SER A 177 -6.97 9.70 -8.89
N GLN A 178 -8.06 9.94 -8.15
CA GLN A 178 -9.42 9.89 -8.69
C GLN A 178 -9.65 10.94 -9.79
N LEU A 179 -9.22 12.18 -9.55
CA LEU A 179 -9.38 13.26 -10.52
C LEU A 179 -8.60 12.96 -11.80
N LEU A 180 -7.35 12.52 -11.70
CA LEU A 180 -6.54 12.17 -12.86
C LEU A 180 -7.11 10.96 -13.61
N THR A 181 -7.58 9.93 -12.90
CA THR A 181 -8.16 8.73 -13.52
C THR A 181 -9.48 9.04 -14.26
N SER A 182 -10.18 10.11 -13.88
CA SER A 182 -11.42 10.53 -14.53
C SER A 182 -11.23 11.25 -15.88
N LYS A 183 -9.99 11.59 -16.23
CA LYS A 183 -9.64 12.37 -17.44
C LYS A 183 -8.97 11.49 -18.46
#